data_AF-A0A968PHB0-F1
#
_entry.id   AF-A0A968PHB0-F1
#
_cell.length_a   1.000
_cell.length_b   1.000
_cell.length_c   1.000
_cell.angle_alpha   90.00
_cell.angle_beta   90.00
_cell.angle_gamma   90.00
#
_symmetry.space_group_name_H-M   'P 1'
#
loop_
_entity.id
_entity.type
_entity.pdbx_description
1 polymer ?
#
loop_
_entity_poly.entity_id
_entity_poly.type
_entity_poly.pdbx_seq_one_letter_code
_entity_poly.pdbx_strand_id
1 'polypeptide(L)' 'MVRIGLYQTYPHGIGGTQRVILNLAEHLPAYGYQPVIICPEAGVLTQAARTAGLDVLISDPGAAWHVYGRGNRA' A
#
# COMPACT_ATOMS: atom_id res chain seq x y z
N MET A 1 14.41 8.31 8.01
CA MET A 1 12.98 8.05 7.77
C MET A 1 12.81 6.57 7.47
N VAL A 2 11.94 5.86 8.18
CA VAL A 2 11.77 4.39 8.01
C VAL A 2 10.74 4.12 6.93
N ARG A 3 11.05 3.26 5.95
CA ARG A 3 10.09 2.88 4.89
C ARG A 3 9.15 1.79 5.40
N ILE A 4 7.85 1.93 5.14
CA ILE A 4 6.83 0.93 5.51
C ILE A 4 6.02 0.54 4.28
N GLY A 5 5.95 -0.76 4.02
CA GLY A 5 5.20 -1.32 2.89
C GLY A 5 3.77 -1.64 3.28
N LEU A 6 2.80 -1.10 2.54
CA LEU A 6 1.37 -1.41 2.67
C LEU A 6 0.96 -2.29 1.49
N TYR A 7 1.03 -3.61 1.69
CA TYR A 7 0.78 -4.57 0.62
C TYR A 7 -0.71 -4.80 0.38
N GLN A 8 -1.15 -4.71 -0.87
CA GLN A 8 -2.53 -4.89 -1.30
C GLN A 8 -2.61 -5.87 -2.46
N THR A 9 -3.22 -7.02 -2.21
CA THR A 9 -3.35 -8.10 -3.21
C THR A 9 -4.42 -7.85 -4.26
N TYR A 10 -5.32 -6.88 -4.04
CA TYR A 10 -6.43 -6.59 -4.96
C TYR A 10 -6.47 -5.09 -5.29
N PRO A 11 -5.73 -4.64 -6.33
CA PRO A 11 -5.62 -3.23 -6.68
C PRO A 11 -6.72 -2.74 -7.63
N HIS A 12 -7.62 -3.60 -8.12
CA HIS A 12 -8.57 -3.25 -9.19
C HIS A 12 -9.73 -2.36 -8.76
N GLY A 13 -9.89 -2.06 -7.47
CA GLY A 13 -10.96 -1.20 -6.97
C GLY A 13 -10.63 -0.50 -5.67
N ILE A 14 -11.48 0.46 -5.30
CA ILE A 14 -11.40 1.21 -4.04
C ILE A 14 -12.60 0.79 -3.16
N GLY A 15 -12.34 -0.09 -2.20
CA GLY A 15 -13.27 -0.47 -1.14
C GLY A 15 -12.97 0.21 0.19
N GLY A 16 -13.63 -0.25 1.26
CA GLY A 16 -13.42 0.27 2.62
C GLY A 16 -11.97 0.10 3.09
N THR A 17 -11.40 -1.10 2.92
CA THR A 17 -10.01 -1.39 3.31
C THR A 17 -9.01 -0.52 2.55
N GLN A 18 -9.17 -0.36 1.23
CA GLN A 18 -8.30 0.48 0.42
C GLN A 18 -8.35 1.96 0.86
N ARG A 19 -9.54 2.48 1.19
CA ARG A 19 -9.69 3.84 1.75
C ARG A 19 -8.99 4.02 3.08
N VAL A 20 -9.11 3.04 3.98
CA VAL A 20 -8.40 3.05 5.26
C VAL A 20 -6.88 3.08 5.04
N ILE A 21 -6.38 2.32 4.07
CA ILE A 21 -4.95 2.24 3.76
C ILE A 21 -4.43 3.53 3.16
N LEU A 22 -5.13 4.13 2.21
CA LEU A 22 -4.74 5.41 1.64
C LEU A 22 -4.71 6.50 2.72
N ASN A 23 -5.76 6.58 3.54
CA ASN A 23 -5.82 7.53 4.64
C ASN A 23 -4.67 7.32 5.65
N LEU A 24 -4.38 6.06 6.01
CA LEU A 24 -3.25 5.75 6.88
C LEU A 24 -1.92 6.17 6.23
N ALA A 25 -1.71 5.84 4.96
CA ALA A 25 -0.51 6.20 4.22
C ALA A 25 -0.28 7.71 4.20
N GLU A 26 -1.32 8.50 3.92
CA GLU A 26 -1.23 9.97 3.89
C GLU A 26 -0.77 10.58 5.22
N HIS A 27 -1.07 9.95 6.35
CA HIS A 27 -0.77 10.49 7.68
C HIS A 27 0.51 9.92 8.32
N LEU A 28 1.01 8.78 7.85
CA LEU A 28 2.24 8.15 8.35
C LEU A 28 3.51 9.04 8.30
N PRO A 29 3.69 9.94 7.30
CA PRO A 29 4.81 10.88 7.28
C PRO A 29 4.92 11.76 8.53
N ALA A 30 3.79 12.14 9.15
CA ALA A 30 3.78 12.94 10.38
C ALA A 30 4.45 12.22 11.58
N TYR A 31 4.61 10.90 11.49
CA TYR A 31 5.23 10.05 12.50
C TYR A 31 6.62 9.55 12.08
N GLY A 32 7.20 10.10 11.00
CA GLY A 32 8.57 9.74 10.55
C GLY A 32 8.66 8.48 9.68
N TYR A 33 7.53 8.02 9.14
CA TYR A 33 7.47 6.87 8.23
C TYR A 33 7.24 7.29 6.78
N GLN A 34 7.91 6.61 5.85
CA GLN A 34 7.69 6.74 4.41
C GLN A 34 6.81 5.58 3.93
N PRO A 35 5.50 5.79 3.69
CA PRO A 35 4.62 4.75 3.18
C PRO A 35 4.96 4.41 1.72
N VAL A 36 4.90 3.12 1.38
CA VAL A 36 4.95 2.63 0.00
C VAL A 36 3.78 1.69 -0.21
N ILE A 37 2.90 2.00 -1.15
CA ILE A 37 1.83 1.09 -1.55
C ILE A 37 2.44 0.01 -2.44
N ILE A 38 2.31 -1.25 -2.04
CA ILE A 38 2.85 -2.40 -2.78
C ILE A 38 1.68 -3.20 -3.32
N CYS A 39 1.64 -3.42 -4.63
CA CYS A 39 0.62 -4.25 -5.27
C CYS A 39 1.30 -5.24 -6.23
N PRO A 40 0.77 -6.45 -6.40
CA PRO A 40 1.34 -7.42 -7.36
C PRO A 40 1.20 -6.93 -8.82
N GLU A 41 0.22 -6.07 -9.09
CA GLU A 41 -0.07 -5.51 -10.40
C GLU A 41 -0.64 -4.09 -10.30
N ALA A 42 -0.75 -3.41 -11.44
CA ALA A 42 -1.38 -2.08 -11.53
C ALA A 42 -2.91 -2.17 -11.50
N GLY A 43 -3.56 -1.15 -10.92
CA GLY A 43 -5.01 -1.04 -10.87
C GLY A 43 -5.48 0.32 -10.32
N VAL A 44 -6.78 0.44 -10.08
CA VAL A 44 -7.43 1.66 -9.58
C VAL A 44 -6.78 2.17 -8.29
N LEU A 45 -6.46 1.29 -7.35
CA LEU A 45 -5.78 1.67 -6.11
C LEU A 45 -4.40 2.28 -6.36
N THR A 46 -3.60 1.68 -7.24
CA THR A 46 -2.25 2.16 -7.53
C THR A 46 -2.26 3.52 -8.23
N GLN A 47 -3.31 3.80 -9.02
CA GLN A 47 -3.51 5.11 -9.63
C GLN A 47 -3.90 6.14 -8.57
N ALA A 48 -4.87 5.82 -7.71
CA ALA A 48 -5.30 6.68 -6.61
C ALA A 48 -4.13 7.04 -5.68
N ALA A 49 -3.29 6.05 -5.32
CA ALA A 49 -2.10 6.26 -4.50
C ALA A 49 -1.11 7.25 -5.17
N ARG A 50 -0.82 7.08 -6.47
CA ARG A 50 0.03 8.02 -7.22
C ARG A 50 -0.56 9.42 -7.28
N THR A 51 -1.87 9.54 -7.50
CA THR A 51 -2.58 10.83 -7.50
C THR A 51 -2.49 11.51 -6.13
N ALA A 52 -2.48 10.75 -5.04
CA ALA A 52 -2.28 11.26 -3.68
C ALA A 52 -0.80 11.55 -3.34
N GLY A 53 0.13 11.40 -4.30
CA GLY A 53 1.56 11.64 -4.10
C GLY A 53 2.29 10.54 -3.31
N LEU A 54 1.71 9.34 -3.22
CA LEU A 54 2.30 8.20 -2.53
C LEU A 54 3.21 7.39 -3.47
N ASP A 55 4.28 6.84 -2.90
CA ASP A 55 5.14 5.88 -3.60
C ASP A 55 4.37 4.58 -3.87
N VAL A 56 4.51 4.06 -5.09
CA VAL A 56 3.89 2.80 -5.50
C VAL A 56 4.92 1.84 -6.08
N LEU A 57 4.94 0.62 -5.57
CA LEU A 57 5.72 -0.49 -6.09
C LEU A 57 4.79 -1.55 -6.68
N ILE A 58 4.98 -1.86 -7.96
CA ILE A 58 4.29 -2.97 -8.64
C ILE A 58 5.20 -4.20 -8.63
N SER A 59 5.03 -5.04 -7.62
CA SER A 59 5.82 -6.24 -7.37
C SER A 59 5.13 -7.06 -6.29
N ASP A 60 5.34 -8.38 -6.31
CA ASP A 60 5.16 -9.16 -5.09
C ASP A 60 6.11 -8.63 -4.00
N PRO A 61 5.68 -8.63 -2.73
CA PRO A 61 6.52 -8.15 -1.65
C PRO A 61 7.64 -9.17 -1.45
N GLY A 62 8.83 -8.83 -1.95
CA GLY A 62 10.02 -9.65 -1.76
C GLY A 62 10.43 -9.76 -0.29
N ALA A 63 11.45 -10.57 -0.01
CA ALA A 63 11.93 -10.86 1.35
C ALA A 63 12.38 -9.63 2.17
N ALA A 64 12.62 -8.49 1.50
CA ALA A 64 13.01 -7.23 2.12
C ALA A 64 11.87 -6.49 2.85
N TRP A 65 10.62 -6.95 2.74
CA TRP A 65 9.46 -6.27 3.32
C TRP A 65 8.85 -7.06 4.47
N HIS A 66 8.62 -6.38 5.60
CA HIS A 66 7.71 -6.87 6.63
C HIS A 66 6.26 -6.71 6.14
N VAL A 67 5.67 -7.80 5.66
CA VAL A 67 4.31 -7.81 5.12
C VAL A 67 3.29 -8.08 6.22
N TYR A 68 2.37 -7.14 6.43
CA TYR A 68 1.22 -7.32 7.31
C TYR A 68 -0.05 -7.55 6.47
N GLY A 69 -0.92 -8.47 6.88
CA GLY A 69 -2.24 -8.63 6.27
C GLY A 69 -2.31 -9.53 5.03
N ARG A 70 -1.56 -10.64 4.98
CA ARG A 70 -1.97 -11.79 4.16
C ARG A 70 -3.28 -12.32 4.76
N GLY A 71 -4.41 -11.72 4.40
CA GLY A 71 -5.73 -12.20 4.81
C GLY A 71 -5.78 -13.72 4.66
N ASN A 72 -6.32 -14.39 5.69
CA ASN A 72 -6.41 -15.84 5.77
C ASN A 72 -6.99 -16.38 4.45
N ARG A 73 -6.15 -16.97 3.60
CA ARG A 73 -6.63 -17.78 2.48
C ARG A 73 -7.17 -19.06 3.11
N ALA A 74 -8.48 -19.09 3.35
CA ALA A 74 -9.22 -20.34 3.31
C ALA A 74 -9.31 -20.81 1.85
#